data_AF-A0A0R3R288-F1
#
_entry.id   AF-A0A0R3R288-F1
#
_cell.length_a   1.000
_cell.length_b   1.000
_cell.length_c   1.000
_cell.angle_alpha   90.00
_cell.angle_beta   90.00
_cell.angle_gamma   90.00
#
_symmetry.space_group_name_H-M   'P 1'
#
loop_
_entity.id
_entity.type
_entity.pdbx_description
1 polymer ?
#
loop_
_entity_poly.entity_id
_entity_poly.type
_entity_poly.pdbx_seq_one_letter_code
_entity_poly.pdbx_strand_id
1 'polypeptide(L)'
;MVEKETGRLVHIDLGIVFEFGKRNLLVPERVPFRLTREIVDPILIEGINGKFRSIAVDTLDCLRKNSQALIGLALVLLHDPLTKYLGGENGNQFATLAICRLRDKLAGVENRIYMDPSQQVSHLIKEASDPENLARMFAGWMPFL
;
A
#
# COMPACT_ATOMS: atom_id res chain seq x y z
N MET A 1 -2.03 -0.10 -15.40
CA MET A 1 -2.25 0.30 -16.81
C MET A 1 -1.84 1.76 -16.96
N VAL A 2 -1.32 2.16 -18.13
CA VAL A 2 -0.97 3.55 -18.44
C VAL A 2 -2.01 4.12 -19.41
N GLU A 3 -2.61 5.26 -19.07
CA GLU A 3 -3.45 6.03 -19.99
C GLU A 3 -2.58 6.71 -21.04
N LYS A 4 -2.82 6.42 -22.33
CA LYS A 4 -1.91 6.78 -23.42
C LYS A 4 -1.78 8.29 -23.65
N GLU A 5 -2.86 9.05 -23.42
CA GLU A 5 -2.89 10.49 -23.70
C GLU A 5 -2.27 11.31 -22.57
N THR A 6 -2.53 10.92 -21.32
CA THR A 6 -2.12 11.70 -20.14
C THR A 6 -0.87 11.14 -19.46
N GLY A 7 -0.48 9.89 -19.76
CA GLY A 7 0.57 9.17 -19.04
C GLY A 7 0.17 8.73 -17.63
N ARG A 8 -1.11 8.86 -17.22
CA ARG A 8 -1.56 8.51 -15.87
C ARG A 8 -1.54 7.02 -15.63
N LEU A 9 -1.14 6.62 -14.43
CA LEU A 9 -1.19 5.24 -13.98
C LEU A 9 -2.57 4.94 -13.37
N VAL A 10 -3.21 3.89 -13.87
CA VAL A 10 -4.46 3.36 -13.35
C VAL A 10 -4.22 1.94 -12.83
N HIS A 11 -4.45 1.73 -11.54
CA HIS A 11 -4.43 0.40 -10.93
C HIS A 11 -5.68 -0.36 -11.37
N ILE A 12 -5.49 -1.61 -11.79
CA ILE A 12 -6.56 -2.55 -12.16
C ILE A 12 -6.46 -3.78 -11.25
N ASP A 13 -7.48 -4.64 -11.28
CA ASP A 13 -7.52 -5.90 -10.53
C ASP A 13 -7.27 -5.73 -9.02
N LEU A 14 -8.20 -5.04 -8.34
CA LEU A 14 -8.17 -4.78 -6.88
C LEU A 14 -8.64 -5.98 -6.04
N GLY A 15 -8.34 -7.20 -6.51
CA GLY A 15 -8.82 -8.46 -5.93
C GLY A 15 -8.03 -8.96 -4.70
N ILE A 16 -6.92 -8.29 -4.35
CA ILE A 16 -6.10 -8.55 -3.15
C ILE A 16 -5.94 -7.22 -2.42
N VAL A 17 -6.64 -7.04 -1.30
CA VAL A 17 -6.64 -5.81 -0.51
C VAL A 17 -6.47 -6.10 0.99
N PHE A 18 -6.40 -5.04 1.79
CA PHE A 18 -6.36 -5.13 3.26
C PHE A 18 -5.23 -6.02 3.81
N GLU A 19 -4.04 -5.95 3.19
CA GLU A 19 -2.84 -6.73 3.57
C GLU A 19 -2.96 -8.24 3.36
N PHE A 20 -3.98 -8.71 2.63
CA PHE A 20 -4.13 -10.12 2.29
C PHE A 20 -2.88 -10.67 1.58
N GLY A 21 -2.29 -9.89 0.66
CA GLY A 21 -1.06 -10.23 -0.06
C GLY A 21 0.14 -10.52 0.85
N LYS A 22 0.26 -9.82 1.98
CA LYS A 22 1.35 -10.01 2.95
C LYS A 22 1.12 -11.18 3.91
N ARG A 23 -0.13 -11.61 4.11
CA ARG A 23 -0.52 -12.56 5.18
C ARG A 23 -0.88 -13.95 4.67
N ASN A 24 -1.47 -14.04 3.47
CA ASN A 24 -2.17 -15.23 3.03
C ASN A 24 -1.62 -15.84 1.74
N LEU A 25 -0.79 -15.12 0.98
CA LEU A 25 -0.13 -15.69 -0.21
C LEU A 25 1.02 -16.61 0.19
N LEU A 26 1.23 -17.67 -0.60
CA LEU A 26 2.35 -18.61 -0.43
C LEU A 26 3.71 -17.91 -0.50
N VAL A 27 3.82 -16.90 -1.37
CA VAL A 27 4.95 -15.98 -1.43
C VAL A 27 4.43 -14.60 -1.00
N PRO A 28 4.63 -14.21 0.27
CA PRO A 28 4.09 -12.96 0.80
C PRO A 28 4.70 -11.73 0.11
N GLU A 29 3.87 -10.71 -0.12
CA GLU A 29 4.36 -9.40 -0.55
C GLU A 29 5.24 -8.76 0.54
N ARG A 30 6.36 -8.17 0.12
CA ARG A 30 7.37 -7.57 1.00
C ARG A 30 7.52 -6.06 0.84
N VAL A 31 6.84 -5.47 -0.15
CA VAL A 31 6.84 -4.04 -0.43
C VAL A 31 5.46 -3.45 -0.17
N PRO A 32 5.33 -2.17 0.20
CA PRO A 32 4.04 -1.52 0.43
C PRO A 32 3.35 -1.10 -0.87
N PHE A 33 4.12 -0.84 -1.93
CA PHE A 33 3.66 -0.54 -3.28
C PHE A 33 4.78 -0.78 -4.29
N ARG A 34 4.46 -0.82 -5.59
CA ARG A 34 5.46 -0.99 -6.65
C ARG A 34 6.24 0.31 -6.87
N LEU A 35 7.52 0.28 -6.53
CA LEU A 35 8.47 1.36 -6.80
C LEU A 35 9.78 0.76 -7.35
N THR A 36 9.65 0.00 -8.44
CA THR A 36 10.79 -0.65 -9.11
C THR A 36 11.53 0.31 -10.02
N ARG A 37 12.65 -0.13 -10.61
CA ARG A 37 13.50 0.72 -11.45
C ARG A 37 12.72 1.28 -12.65
N GLU A 38 11.94 0.46 -13.34
CA GLU A 38 11.14 0.93 -14.49
C GLU A 38 10.07 1.97 -14.09
N ILE A 39 9.59 1.96 -12.84
CA ILE A 39 8.66 3.00 -12.33
C ILE A 39 9.41 4.29 -11.97
N VAL A 40 10.65 4.17 -11.51
CA VAL A 40 11.49 5.31 -11.10
C VAL A 40 12.16 5.97 -12.31
N ASP A 41 12.38 5.25 -13.42
CA ASP A 41 13.05 5.75 -14.63
C ASP A 41 12.43 7.06 -15.17
N PRO A 42 11.09 7.19 -15.31
CA PRO A 42 10.47 8.42 -15.81
C PRO A 42 10.61 9.64 -14.87
N ILE A 43 10.92 9.42 -13.60
CA ILE A 43 11.08 10.47 -12.56
C ILE A 43 12.55 10.71 -12.20
N LEU A 44 13.52 10.15 -12.94
CA LEU A 44 14.95 10.19 -12.64
C LEU A 44 15.54 11.61 -12.46
N ILE A 45 15.05 12.60 -13.22
CA ILE A 45 15.63 13.97 -13.19
C ILE A 45 15.47 14.62 -11.81
N GLU A 46 14.31 14.47 -11.17
CA GLU A 46 14.06 14.96 -9.81
C GLU A 46 14.33 13.88 -8.75
N GLY A 47 14.34 12.61 -9.17
CA GLY A 47 14.42 11.45 -8.31
C GLY A 47 13.17 11.25 -7.45
N ILE A 48 13.14 10.13 -6.73
CA ILE A 48 12.09 9.78 -5.77
C ILE A 48 11.94 10.79 -4.62
N ASN A 49 12.99 11.56 -4.31
CA ASN A 49 12.96 12.58 -3.26
C ASN A 49 12.41 13.94 -3.73
N GLY A 50 12.15 14.12 -5.02
CA GLY A 50 11.61 15.34 -5.62
C GLY A 50 10.09 15.46 -5.49
N LYS A 51 9.40 15.85 -6.57
CA LYS A 51 7.94 16.04 -6.56
C LYS A 51 7.17 14.80 -6.12
N PHE A 52 7.66 13.60 -6.45
CA PHE A 52 7.03 12.35 -6.02
C PHE A 52 6.87 12.30 -4.49
N ARG A 53 7.94 12.52 -3.73
CA ARG A 53 7.90 12.55 -2.26
C ARG A 53 7.03 13.68 -1.75
N SER A 54 7.16 14.89 -2.29
CA SER A 54 6.35 16.04 -1.86
C SER A 54 4.85 15.75 -1.97
N ILE A 55 4.41 15.27 -3.14
CA ILE A 55 3.00 14.95 -3.40
C ILE A 55 2.54 13.77 -2.54
N ALA A 56 3.40 12.77 -2.33
CA ALA A 56 3.07 11.63 -1.46
C ALA A 56 2.85 12.08 0.00
N VAL A 57 3.64 13.03 0.50
CA VAL A 57 3.48 13.61 1.85
C VAL A 57 2.15 14.36 1.96
N ASP A 58 1.85 15.24 1.01
CA ASP A 58 0.60 16.01 0.99
C ASP A 58 -0.63 15.09 0.87
N THR A 59 -0.52 14.06 0.01
CA THR A 59 -1.58 13.06 -0.17
C THR A 59 -1.80 12.28 1.12
N LEU A 60 -0.74 11.80 1.75
CA LEU A 60 -0.82 11.06 3.01
C LEU A 60 -1.44 11.91 4.12
N ASP A 61 -1.00 13.17 4.26
CA ASP A 61 -1.56 14.10 5.24
C ASP A 61 -3.08 14.32 5.01
N CYS A 62 -3.51 14.47 3.77
CA CYS A 62 -4.92 14.53 3.39
C CYS A 62 -5.69 13.26 3.79
N LEU A 63 -5.11 12.07 3.55
CA LEU A 63 -5.70 10.79 3.95
C LEU A 63 -5.82 10.67 5.47
N ARG A 64 -4.80 11.09 6.24
CA ARG A 64 -4.83 11.07 7.71
C ARG A 64 -5.92 12.00 8.27
N LYS A 65 -6.06 13.21 7.72
CA LYS A 65 -7.12 14.17 8.08
C LYS A 65 -8.53 13.62 7.83
N ASN A 66 -8.71 12.81 6.79
CA ASN A 66 -9.99 12.20 6.42
C ASN A 66 -10.11 10.73 6.85
N SER A 67 -9.32 10.30 7.84
CA SER A 67 -9.21 8.90 8.26
C SER A 67 -10.54 8.27 8.69
N GLN A 68 -11.44 9.03 9.31
CA GLN A 68 -12.74 8.53 9.76
C GLN A 68 -13.61 8.05 8.60
N ALA A 69 -13.62 8.79 7.49
CA ALA A 69 -14.38 8.40 6.29
C ALA A 69 -13.79 7.12 5.67
N LEU A 70 -12.46 7.03 5.58
CA LEU A 70 -11.76 5.86 5.03
C LEU A 70 -11.99 4.60 5.87
N ILE A 71 -11.94 4.72 7.21
CA ILE A 71 -12.22 3.62 8.13
C ILE A 71 -13.68 3.20 8.01
N GLY A 72 -14.62 4.14 7.91
CA GLY A 72 -16.04 3.86 7.71
C GLY A 72 -16.31 3.04 6.43
N LEU A 73 -15.72 3.46 5.30
CA LEU A 73 -15.83 2.72 4.05
C LEU A 73 -15.21 1.32 4.14
N ALA A 74 -14.04 1.20 4.76
CA ALA A 74 -13.39 -0.10 4.96
C ALA A 74 -14.22 -1.05 5.81
N LEU A 75 -14.88 -0.54 6.86
CA LEU A 75 -15.80 -1.33 7.69
C LEU A 75 -16.98 -1.86 6.87
N VAL A 76 -17.60 -1.00 6.06
CA VAL A 76 -18.72 -1.42 5.19
C VAL A 76 -18.28 -2.53 4.24
N LEU A 77 -17.13 -2.36 3.58
CA LEU A 77 -16.60 -3.35 2.63
C LEU A 77 -16.22 -4.68 3.30
N LEU A 78 -15.60 -4.63 4.48
CA LEU A 78 -15.13 -5.83 5.19
C LEU A 78 -16.24 -6.58 5.92
N HIS A 79 -17.37 -5.94 6.19
CA HIS A 79 -18.54 -6.58 6.80
C HIS A 79 -19.61 -7.00 5.78
N ASP A 80 -19.40 -6.73 4.48
CA ASP A 80 -20.27 -7.22 3.42
C ASP A 80 -20.19 -8.77 3.35
N PRO A 81 -21.31 -9.49 3.50
CA PRO A 81 -21.36 -10.96 3.41
C PRO A 81 -20.85 -11.53 2.07
N LEU A 82 -20.84 -10.74 1.00
CA LEU A 82 -20.37 -11.15 -0.32
C LEU A 82 -18.86 -10.96 -0.50
N THR A 83 -18.16 -10.39 0.48
CA THR A 83 -16.72 -10.18 0.43
C THR A 83 -15.96 -11.50 0.52
N LYS A 84 -15.28 -11.85 -0.57
CA LYS A 84 -14.57 -13.12 -0.81
C LYS A 84 -13.46 -13.48 0.18
N TYR A 85 -13.05 -12.55 1.05
CA TYR A 85 -12.02 -12.79 2.07
C TYR A 85 -12.55 -13.55 3.30
N LEU A 86 -13.88 -13.67 3.44
CA LEU A 86 -14.54 -14.18 4.64
C LEU A 86 -15.01 -15.63 4.40
N GLY A 87 -14.10 -16.59 4.57
CA GLY A 87 -14.46 -18.00 4.71
C GLY A 87 -14.62 -18.38 6.19
N GLY A 88 -15.85 -18.62 6.66
CA GLY A 88 -16.13 -19.13 8.02
C GLY A 88 -15.81 -18.15 9.17
N GLU A 89 -15.71 -18.67 10.42
CA GLU A 89 -15.42 -17.87 11.64
C GLU A 89 -14.13 -17.03 11.53
N ASN A 90 -13.19 -17.44 10.67
CA ASN A 90 -11.94 -16.74 10.39
C ASN A 90 -12.13 -15.38 9.69
N GLY A 91 -13.29 -15.14 9.06
CA GLY A 91 -13.59 -13.88 8.38
C GLY A 91 -13.66 -12.69 9.35
N ASN A 92 -14.30 -12.86 10.50
CA ASN A 92 -14.43 -11.80 11.51
C ASN A 92 -13.08 -11.38 12.08
N GLN A 93 -12.17 -12.34 12.26
CA GLN A 93 -10.80 -12.06 12.70
C GLN A 93 -10.00 -11.32 11.63
N PHE A 94 -10.12 -11.71 10.36
CA PHE A 94 -9.47 -11.00 9.25
C PHE A 94 -9.92 -9.54 9.16
N ALA A 95 -11.24 -9.29 9.17
CA ALA A 95 -11.82 -7.95 9.12
C ALA A 95 -11.30 -7.08 10.27
N THR A 96 -11.28 -7.63 11.48
CA THR A 96 -10.76 -6.95 12.67
C THR A 96 -9.28 -6.56 12.50
N LEU A 97 -8.43 -7.50 12.08
CA LEU A 97 -7.00 -7.27 11.89
C LEU A 97 -6.71 -6.31 10.73
N ALA A 98 -7.54 -6.32 9.69
CA ALA A 98 -7.47 -5.38 8.57
C ALA A 98 -7.78 -3.95 9.02
N ILE A 99 -8.85 -3.76 9.80
CA ILE A 99 -9.24 -2.45 10.33
C ILE A 99 -8.20 -1.92 11.32
N CYS A 100 -7.70 -2.75 12.25
CA CYS A 100 -6.63 -2.35 13.16
C CYS A 100 -5.40 -1.87 12.38
N ARG A 101 -4.99 -2.63 11.34
CA ARG A 101 -3.84 -2.24 10.53
C ARG A 101 -4.09 -0.97 9.72
N LEU A 102 -5.30 -0.76 9.21
CA LEU A 102 -5.67 0.49 8.51
C LEU A 102 -5.60 1.69 9.46
N ARG A 103 -6.08 1.54 10.70
CA ARG A 103 -5.98 2.58 11.74
C ARG A 103 -4.52 2.92 12.05
N ASP A 104 -3.66 1.91 12.21
CA ASP A 104 -2.22 2.13 12.44
C ASP A 104 -1.59 2.93 11.29
N LYS A 105 -1.86 2.55 10.03
CA LYS A 105 -1.34 3.27 8.86
C LYS A 105 -1.78 4.73 8.82
N LEU A 106 -3.05 5.01 9.10
CA LEU A 106 -3.63 6.36 9.08
C LEU A 106 -3.23 7.19 10.31
N ALA A 107 -2.86 6.55 11.42
CA ALA A 107 -2.28 7.21 12.59
C ALA A 107 -0.77 7.46 12.44
N GLY A 108 -0.13 6.91 11.40
CA GLY A 108 1.32 6.98 11.21
C GLY A 108 2.10 6.03 12.11
N VAL A 109 1.49 4.93 12.53
CA VAL A 109 2.12 3.91 13.36
C VAL A 109 2.66 2.79 12.49
N GLU A 110 3.98 2.63 12.50
CA GLU A 110 4.68 1.54 11.83
C GLU A 110 5.62 0.85 12.81
N ASN A 111 5.52 -0.47 12.96
CA ASN A 111 6.30 -1.23 13.95
C ASN A 111 6.31 -0.62 15.37
N ARG A 112 5.17 -0.07 15.82
CA ARG A 112 4.98 0.63 17.11
C ARG A 112 5.72 1.97 17.22
N ILE A 113 6.26 2.49 16.13
CA ILE A 113 6.89 3.80 16.06
C ILE A 113 5.89 4.77 15.43
N TYR A 114 5.66 5.90 16.10
CA TYR A 114 4.89 7.00 15.55
C TYR A 114 5.75 7.82 14.60
N MET A 115 5.22 8.08 13.42
CA MET A 115 5.87 8.83 12.36
C MET A 115 4.95 9.93 11.86
N ASP A 116 5.51 11.13 11.66
CA ASP A 116 4.82 12.17 10.89
C ASP A 116 4.66 11.75 9.41
N PRO A 117 3.86 12.47 8.59
CA PRO A 117 3.67 12.11 7.19
C PRO A 117 4.99 12.07 6.37
N SER A 118 5.91 12.99 6.62
CA SER A 118 7.20 13.07 5.93
C SER A 118 8.10 11.87 6.25
N GLN A 119 8.16 11.49 7.53
CA GLN A 119 8.87 10.32 8.02
C GLN A 119 8.26 9.03 7.50
N GLN A 120 6.93 8.88 7.57
CA GLN A 120 6.25 7.67 7.09
C GLN A 120 6.44 7.49 5.58
N VAL A 121 6.30 8.54 4.78
CA VAL A 121 6.56 8.46 3.33
C VAL A 121 8.00 8.04 3.05
N SER A 122 8.96 8.64 3.75
CA SER A 122 10.38 8.30 3.56
C SER A 122 10.67 6.84 3.93
N HIS A 123 10.03 6.35 5.01
CA HIS A 123 10.09 4.94 5.40
C HIS A 123 9.49 4.02 4.33
N LEU A 124 8.30 4.34 3.82
CA LEU A 124 7.62 3.53 2.81
C LEU A 124 8.34 3.50 1.47
N ILE A 125 8.91 4.63 1.04
CA ILE A 125 9.76 4.70 -0.18
C ILE A 125 10.96 3.77 -0.01
N LYS A 126 11.61 3.81 1.16
CA LYS A 126 12.75 2.94 1.45
C LYS A 126 12.34 1.46 1.45
N GLU A 127 11.24 1.10 2.10
CA GLU A 127 10.71 -0.28 2.12
C GLU A 127 10.38 -0.78 0.70
N ALA A 128 9.78 0.08 -0.14
CA ALA A 128 9.35 -0.25 -1.50
C ALA A 128 10.49 -0.45 -2.50
N SER A 129 11.64 0.18 -2.25
CA SER A 129 12.84 0.14 -3.10
C SER A 129 13.97 -0.73 -2.53
N ASP A 130 13.72 -1.41 -1.40
CA ASP A 130 14.72 -2.26 -0.74
C ASP A 130 15.02 -3.51 -1.59
N PRO A 131 16.29 -3.71 -2.04
CA PRO A 131 16.68 -4.89 -2.80
C PRO A 131 16.38 -6.21 -2.10
N GLU A 132 16.45 -6.27 -0.76
CA GLU A 132 16.17 -7.50 -0.01
C GLU A 132 14.67 -7.84 -0.04
N ASN A 133 13.80 -6.82 0.04
CA ASN A 133 12.36 -7.01 -0.10
C ASN A 133 12.01 -7.44 -1.53
N LEU A 134 12.59 -6.76 -2.52
CA LEU A 134 12.35 -7.03 -3.93
C LEU A 134 12.82 -8.43 -4.34
N ALA A 135 13.99 -8.88 -3.86
CA ALA A 135 14.52 -10.22 -4.15
C ALA A 135 13.63 -11.36 -3.61
N ARG A 136 12.78 -11.07 -2.60
CA ARG A 136 11.86 -12.03 -1.98
C ARG A 136 10.45 -11.99 -2.58
N MET A 137 10.19 -11.08 -3.51
CA MET A 137 8.91 -11.01 -4.21
C MET A 137 8.73 -12.21 -5.15
N PHE A 138 7.49 -12.60 -5.38
CA PHE A 138 7.15 -13.63 -6.35
C PHE A 138 7.71 -13.28 -7.74
N ALA A 139 8.30 -14.24 -8.46
CA ALA A 139 8.97 -13.99 -9.73
C ALA A 139 8.04 -13.35 -10.78
N GLY A 140 6.76 -13.75 -10.83
CA GLY A 140 5.76 -13.16 -11.74
C GLY A 140 5.38 -11.71 -11.39
N TRP A 141 5.75 -11.21 -10.20
CA TRP A 141 5.64 -9.79 -9.86
C TRP A 141 6.68 -8.95 -10.63
N MET A 142 7.71 -9.59 -11.20
CA MET A 142 8.80 -8.93 -11.94
C MET A 142 9.51 -7.85 -11.10
N PRO A 143 10.15 -8.21 -9.97
CA PRO A 143 10.78 -7.23 -9.08
C PRO A 143 12.04 -6.56 -9.63
N PHE A 144 12.63 -7.14 -10.68
CA PHE A 144 13.87 -6.67 -11.30
C PHE A 144 13.62 -5.74 -12.52
N LEU A 145 12.34 -5.54 -12.86
CA LEU A 145 11.89 -4.53 -13.81
C LEU A 145 11.47 -3.30 -13.00
#